data_AF-A0A3L8DII0-F1
#
_entry.id   AF-A0A3L8DII0-F1
#
_cell.length_a   1.000
_cell.length_b   1.000
_cell.length_c   1.000
_cell.angle_alpha   90.00
_cell.angle_beta   90.00
_cell.angle_gamma   90.00
#
_symmetry.space_group_name_H-M   'P 1'
#
loop_
_entity.id
_entity.type
_entity.pdbx_description
1 polymer ?
#
loop_
_entity_poly.entity_id
_entity_poly.type
_entity_poly.pdbx_seq_one_letter_code
_entity_poly.pdbx_strand_id
1 'polypeptide(L)'
;MTLYRELLNRLKPIEEILKFDSNVWDAYTLVNIMQKFLMRQSVMVMANPVKTDLAWIHAACQLSASFLRLSKFRLSFTEARNCIASAQYMLELNDKEVSKAETSNNSEDFHDANYYVTKASVALAWCNYSNLILFLSKYNMSYIRLGTGFPIHKAAKSISMSSTTSVKFLILTHLEENLKIIHNYTNQVTDTYYVTTRDDAKSVFLHYIKWFEVTKTCYKKIGFVESTKLIAYNISTTYKYLAYFEPDKDNQIKLLKRQIQILKDICDIDVYKVTLENFLMRRIYCDLAVSYAIIVDMILENMEFNTTYVEEGNLKEYIRNSVKCYKKYIFLLRSYYNKKLV
;
A
#
# COMPACT_ATOMS: atom_id res chain seq x y z
N MET A 1 -15.56 -18.65 -27.33
CA MET A 1 -16.79 -18.47 -26.52
C MET A 1 -16.93 -19.50 -25.39
N THR A 2 -16.46 -20.74 -25.56
CA THR A 2 -16.50 -21.81 -24.53
C THR A 2 -15.45 -21.62 -23.42
N LEU A 3 -14.21 -21.20 -23.75
CA LEU A 3 -13.14 -20.97 -22.78
C LEU A 3 -13.41 -19.79 -21.81
N TYR A 4 -14.05 -18.71 -22.29
CA TYR A 4 -14.46 -17.56 -21.47
C TYR A 4 -15.58 -17.94 -20.49
N ARG A 5 -16.51 -18.82 -20.91
CA ARG A 5 -17.59 -19.33 -20.07
C ARG A 5 -17.10 -20.38 -19.07
N GLU A 6 -16.05 -21.14 -19.40
CA GLU A 6 -15.38 -22.06 -18.48
C GLU A 6 -14.48 -21.34 -17.47
N LEU A 7 -13.79 -20.27 -17.90
CA LEU A 7 -13.07 -19.34 -17.02
C LEU A 7 -14.04 -18.65 -16.05
N LEU A 8 -15.19 -18.12 -16.51
CA LEU A 8 -16.22 -17.56 -15.62
C LEU A 8 -16.77 -18.60 -14.62
N ASN A 9 -17.00 -19.84 -15.06
CA ASN A 9 -17.50 -20.90 -14.17
C ASN A 9 -16.47 -21.34 -13.12
N ARG A 10 -15.16 -21.23 -13.41
CA ARG A 10 -14.07 -21.53 -12.47
C ARG A 10 -13.66 -20.31 -11.62
N LEU A 11 -13.96 -19.10 -12.08
CA LEU A 11 -13.83 -17.82 -11.37
C LEU A 11 -15.05 -17.48 -10.51
N LYS A 12 -16.08 -18.34 -10.45
CA LYS A 12 -17.22 -18.18 -9.53
C LYS A 12 -16.82 -17.78 -8.10
N PRO A 13 -15.75 -18.34 -7.49
CA PRO A 13 -15.30 -17.88 -6.17
C PRO A 13 -14.82 -16.43 -6.16
N ILE A 14 -14.23 -15.93 -7.25
CA ILE A 14 -13.70 -14.55 -7.35
C ILE A 14 -14.84 -13.55 -7.63
N GLU A 15 -15.82 -13.89 -8.47
CA GLU A 15 -17.04 -13.07 -8.60
C GLU A 15 -17.88 -13.08 -7.31
N GLU A 16 -17.85 -14.18 -6.55
CA GLU A 16 -18.38 -14.29 -5.18
C GLU A 16 -17.47 -13.66 -4.11
N ILE A 17 -16.27 -13.21 -4.43
CA ILE A 17 -15.42 -12.39 -3.54
C ILE A 17 -15.61 -10.90 -3.87
N LEU A 18 -15.85 -10.57 -5.15
CA LEU A 18 -16.02 -9.20 -5.65
C LEU A 18 -17.43 -8.62 -5.43
N LYS A 19 -18.47 -9.46 -5.28
CA LYS A 19 -19.85 -9.02 -5.00
C LYS A 19 -20.16 -8.73 -3.52
N PHE A 20 -19.20 -8.90 -2.61
CA PHE A 20 -19.52 -9.14 -1.20
C PHE A 20 -19.10 -7.99 -0.28
N ASP A 21 -20.05 -7.58 0.58
CA ASP A 21 -19.95 -6.45 1.48
C ASP A 21 -18.95 -6.73 2.62
N SER A 22 -18.06 -5.77 2.88
CA SER A 22 -16.91 -5.89 3.79
C SER A 22 -17.28 -6.04 5.28
N ASN A 23 -18.57 -6.08 5.60
CA ASN A 23 -19.10 -6.10 6.97
C ASN A 23 -19.49 -7.50 7.48
N VAL A 24 -19.40 -8.56 6.65
CA VAL A 24 -20.08 -9.84 6.95
C VAL A 24 -19.15 -10.98 7.41
N TRP A 25 -17.84 -10.93 7.14
CA TRP A 25 -16.95 -12.05 7.47
C TRP A 25 -15.98 -11.77 8.62
N ASP A 26 -15.81 -12.77 9.49
CA ASP A 26 -14.69 -12.83 10.41
C ASP A 26 -13.39 -13.26 9.70
N ALA A 27 -12.25 -12.88 10.27
CA ALA A 27 -10.93 -13.18 9.69
C ALA A 27 -10.71 -14.69 9.47
N TYR A 28 -11.31 -15.53 10.32
CA TYR A 28 -11.19 -16.98 10.26
C TYR A 28 -11.77 -17.56 8.97
N THR A 29 -12.92 -17.07 8.52
CA THR A 29 -13.49 -17.60 7.29
C THR A 29 -12.73 -17.15 6.04
N LEU A 30 -12.21 -15.92 6.04
CA LEU A 30 -11.35 -15.43 4.95
C LEU A 30 -10.08 -16.29 4.82
N VAL A 31 -9.48 -16.66 5.96
CA VAL A 31 -8.30 -17.56 6.01
C VAL A 31 -8.63 -18.94 5.45
N ASN A 32 -9.78 -19.53 5.80
CA ASN A 32 -10.19 -20.84 5.29
C ASN A 32 -10.47 -20.83 3.76
N ILE A 33 -11.09 -19.77 3.25
CA ILE A 33 -11.32 -19.59 1.81
C ILE A 33 -9.97 -19.43 1.09
N MET A 34 -9.07 -18.61 1.65
CA MET A 34 -7.72 -18.40 1.14
C MET A 34 -6.95 -19.71 1.06
N GLN A 35 -6.94 -20.52 2.12
CA GLN A 35 -6.21 -21.77 2.14
C GLN A 35 -6.74 -22.75 1.09
N LYS A 36 -8.07 -22.86 0.93
CA LYS A 36 -8.69 -23.69 -0.11
C LYS A 36 -8.38 -23.19 -1.52
N PHE A 37 -8.36 -21.87 -1.73
CA PHE A 37 -8.02 -21.26 -3.02
C PHE A 37 -6.56 -21.50 -3.39
N LEU A 38 -5.62 -21.16 -2.49
CA LEU A 38 -4.19 -21.32 -2.70
C LEU A 38 -3.81 -22.79 -2.95
N MET A 39 -4.40 -23.73 -2.20
CA MET A 39 -4.16 -25.18 -2.36
C MET A 39 -4.72 -25.73 -3.68
N ARG A 40 -5.90 -25.28 -4.13
CA ARG A 40 -6.46 -25.72 -5.42
C ARG A 40 -5.63 -25.21 -6.58
N GLN A 41 -5.17 -23.96 -6.48
CA GLN A 41 -4.46 -23.33 -7.56
C GLN A 41 -2.99 -23.76 -7.65
N SER A 42 -2.32 -24.06 -6.52
CA SER A 42 -0.96 -24.61 -6.53
C SER A 42 -0.90 -25.95 -7.30
N VAL A 43 -1.92 -26.79 -7.14
CA VAL A 43 -2.08 -28.04 -7.91
C VAL A 43 -2.28 -27.77 -9.41
N MET A 44 -3.02 -26.71 -9.78
CA MET A 44 -3.28 -26.37 -11.18
C MET A 44 -2.07 -25.72 -11.87
N VAL A 45 -1.32 -24.86 -11.16
CA VAL A 45 -0.11 -24.24 -11.69
C VAL A 45 0.99 -25.29 -11.93
N MET A 46 1.12 -26.27 -11.02
CA MET A 46 2.03 -27.40 -11.24
C MET A 46 1.65 -28.26 -12.47
N ALA A 47 0.41 -28.16 -12.98
CA ALA A 47 -0.05 -28.90 -14.14
C ALA A 47 0.03 -28.13 -15.47
N ASN A 48 -0.02 -26.78 -15.48
CA ASN A 48 0.11 -25.98 -16.70
C ASN A 48 0.55 -24.52 -16.41
N PRO A 49 1.86 -24.21 -16.45
CA PRO A 49 2.41 -22.95 -15.95
C PRO A 49 2.16 -21.73 -16.85
N VAL A 50 2.12 -21.88 -18.18
CA VAL A 50 2.35 -20.71 -19.08
C VAL A 50 1.18 -19.71 -19.16
N LYS A 51 -0.07 -20.09 -18.88
CA LYS A 51 -1.24 -19.17 -18.94
C LYS A 51 -2.04 -19.04 -17.64
N THR A 52 -1.77 -19.88 -16.66
CA THR A 52 -2.55 -19.96 -15.41
C THR A 52 -1.95 -19.11 -14.29
N ASP A 53 -0.68 -18.70 -14.44
CA ASP A 53 0.11 -18.05 -13.38
C ASP A 53 -0.28 -16.59 -13.12
N LEU A 54 -0.56 -15.79 -14.16
CA LEU A 54 -0.86 -14.36 -13.99
C LEU A 54 -2.19 -14.12 -13.26
N ALA A 55 -3.21 -14.93 -13.57
CA ALA A 55 -4.51 -14.87 -12.88
C ALA A 55 -4.37 -15.22 -11.39
N TRP A 56 -3.48 -16.17 -11.07
CA TRP A 56 -3.18 -16.54 -9.70
C TRP A 56 -2.49 -15.42 -8.93
N ILE A 57 -1.45 -14.82 -9.52
CA ILE A 57 -0.71 -13.71 -8.94
C ILE A 57 -1.66 -12.56 -8.64
N HIS A 58 -2.54 -12.23 -9.59
CA HIS A 58 -3.55 -11.19 -9.40
C HIS A 58 -4.51 -11.50 -8.25
N ALA A 59 -5.02 -12.74 -8.16
CA ALA A 59 -5.91 -13.15 -7.08
C ALA A 59 -5.23 -13.08 -5.70
N ALA A 60 -3.96 -13.50 -5.60
CA ALA A 60 -3.18 -13.37 -4.38
C ALA A 60 -3.00 -11.90 -3.96
N CYS A 61 -2.74 -10.98 -4.90
CA CYS A 61 -2.71 -9.54 -4.63
C CYS A 61 -4.06 -9.01 -4.14
N GLN A 62 -5.17 -9.41 -4.76
CA GLN A 62 -6.53 -8.98 -4.33
C GLN A 62 -6.85 -9.47 -2.91
N LEU A 63 -6.53 -10.73 -2.60
CA LEU A 63 -6.70 -11.29 -1.25
C LEU A 63 -5.89 -10.52 -0.22
N SER A 64 -4.63 -10.18 -0.52
CA SER A 64 -3.82 -9.36 0.37
C SER A 64 -4.47 -8.00 0.66
N ALA A 65 -5.06 -7.36 -0.35
CA ALA A 65 -5.77 -6.09 -0.17
C ALA A 65 -7.02 -6.25 0.71
N SER A 66 -7.74 -7.36 0.60
CA SER A 66 -8.88 -7.66 1.48
C SER A 66 -8.45 -7.83 2.93
N PHE A 67 -7.37 -8.57 3.20
CA PHE A 67 -6.80 -8.66 4.55
C PHE A 67 -6.36 -7.30 5.11
N LEU A 68 -5.72 -6.47 4.28
CA LEU A 68 -5.33 -5.11 4.68
C LEU A 68 -6.53 -4.18 4.93
N ARG A 69 -7.70 -4.41 4.30
CA ARG A 69 -8.93 -3.68 4.63
C ARG A 69 -9.56 -4.14 5.94
N LEU A 70 -9.40 -5.42 6.27
CA LEU A 70 -9.89 -6.03 7.51
C LEU A 70 -8.91 -5.85 8.69
N SER A 71 -7.86 -5.03 8.51
CA SER A 71 -6.69 -4.93 9.37
C SER A 71 -6.91 -4.37 10.78
N LYS A 72 -8.16 -4.33 11.26
CA LYS A 72 -8.48 -4.16 12.68
C LYS A 72 -7.95 -5.33 13.53
N PHE A 73 -7.54 -6.44 12.91
CA PHE A 73 -7.02 -7.63 13.58
C PHE A 73 -5.56 -7.93 13.17
N ARG A 74 -4.73 -8.32 14.15
CA ARG A 74 -3.30 -8.65 13.97
C ARG A 74 -3.08 -9.83 13.01
N LEU A 75 -3.99 -10.81 13.03
CA LEU A 75 -4.11 -11.96 12.11
C LEU A 75 -4.54 -11.58 10.68
N SER A 76 -4.26 -10.35 10.24
CA SER A 76 -4.51 -9.94 8.85
C SER A 76 -3.24 -9.39 8.20
N PHE A 77 -2.23 -9.00 8.97
CA PHE A 77 -0.96 -8.51 8.43
C PHE A 77 -0.03 -9.63 7.99
N THR A 78 0.07 -10.71 8.77
CA THR A 78 0.90 -11.86 8.41
C THR A 78 0.33 -12.54 7.17
N GLU A 79 -0.99 -12.69 7.09
CA GLU A 79 -1.74 -13.30 5.99
C GLU A 79 -1.67 -12.45 4.73
N ALA A 80 -1.83 -11.12 4.84
CA ALA A 80 -1.60 -10.22 3.73
C ALA A 80 -0.16 -10.34 3.21
N ARG A 81 0.84 -10.31 4.10
CA ARG A 81 2.26 -10.44 3.72
C ARG A 81 2.53 -11.75 2.99
N ASN A 82 1.99 -12.86 3.51
CA ASN A 82 2.17 -14.18 2.92
C ASN A 82 1.54 -14.26 1.53
N CYS A 83 0.36 -13.66 1.32
CA CYS A 83 -0.25 -13.56 -0.01
C CYS A 83 0.65 -12.80 -0.99
N ILE A 84 1.19 -11.64 -0.58
CA ILE A 84 2.04 -10.82 -1.45
C ILE A 84 3.36 -11.53 -1.75
N ALA A 85 4.00 -12.12 -0.74
CA ALA A 85 5.22 -12.90 -0.90
C ALA A 85 5.04 -14.08 -1.86
N SER A 86 3.90 -14.77 -1.77
CA SER A 86 3.59 -15.87 -2.68
C SER A 86 3.33 -15.36 -4.10
N ALA A 87 2.61 -14.24 -4.26
CA ALA A 87 2.39 -13.58 -5.55
C ALA A 87 3.72 -13.18 -6.22
N GLN A 88 4.66 -12.64 -5.44
CA GLN A 88 5.99 -12.30 -5.91
C GLN A 88 6.77 -13.54 -6.35
N TYR A 89 6.77 -14.60 -5.53
CA TYR A 89 7.47 -15.84 -5.87
C TYR A 89 6.98 -16.42 -7.22
N MET A 90 5.67 -16.47 -7.41
CA MET A 90 5.08 -16.97 -8.67
C MET A 90 5.41 -16.08 -9.87
N LEU A 91 5.47 -14.76 -9.68
CA LEU A 91 5.91 -13.84 -10.73
C LEU A 91 7.37 -14.10 -11.13
N GLU A 92 8.26 -14.32 -10.15
CA GLU A 92 9.68 -14.61 -10.43
C GLU A 92 9.89 -15.99 -11.07
N LEU A 93 9.05 -16.98 -10.77
CA LEU A 93 9.01 -18.24 -11.51
C LEU A 93 8.63 -18.03 -12.97
N ASN A 94 7.60 -17.23 -13.21
CA ASN A 94 7.16 -16.89 -14.57
C ASN A 94 8.28 -16.18 -15.35
N ASP A 95 8.96 -15.20 -14.74
CA ASP A 95 10.11 -14.50 -15.34
C ASP A 95 11.22 -15.46 -15.75
N LYS A 96 11.54 -16.46 -14.90
CA LYS A 96 12.56 -17.47 -15.20
C LYS A 96 12.16 -18.38 -16.36
N GLU A 97 10.90 -18.80 -16.43
CA GLU A 97 10.41 -19.65 -17.51
C GLU A 97 10.37 -18.88 -18.85
N VAL A 98 9.93 -17.63 -18.84
CA VAL A 98 9.98 -16.73 -20.01
C VAL A 98 11.43 -16.55 -20.49
N SER A 99 12.37 -16.29 -19.58
CA SER A 99 13.79 -16.12 -19.92
C SER A 99 14.41 -17.39 -20.54
N LYS A 100 13.97 -18.58 -20.14
CA LYS A 100 14.40 -19.85 -20.74
C LYS A 100 13.79 -20.07 -22.13
N ALA A 101 12.56 -19.61 -22.36
CA ALA A 101 11.90 -19.72 -23.66
C ALA A 101 12.51 -18.74 -24.69
N GLU A 102 12.87 -17.52 -24.27
CA GLU A 102 13.51 -16.50 -25.11
C GLU A 102 14.88 -16.91 -25.65
N THR A 103 15.65 -17.71 -24.91
CA THR A 103 16.94 -18.21 -25.40
C THR A 103 16.80 -19.30 -26.47
N SER A 104 15.58 -19.79 -26.72
CA SER A 104 15.30 -20.92 -27.62
C SER A 104 14.59 -20.56 -28.93
N ASN A 105 14.02 -19.36 -29.07
CA ASN A 105 13.33 -18.91 -30.30
C ASN A 105 13.49 -17.39 -30.53
N ASN A 106 13.47 -16.98 -31.81
CA ASN A 106 13.65 -15.60 -32.27
C ASN A 106 12.84 -14.56 -31.47
N SER A 107 13.52 -13.44 -31.18
CA SER A 107 13.18 -12.34 -30.27
C SER A 107 11.86 -11.61 -30.54
N GLU A 108 10.75 -12.12 -30.02
CA GLU A 108 9.58 -11.30 -29.69
C GLU A 108 9.56 -11.06 -28.17
N ASP A 109 9.31 -9.82 -27.75
CA ASP A 109 9.18 -9.43 -26.33
C ASP A 109 8.00 -10.20 -25.73
N PHE A 110 8.28 -11.27 -24.96
CA PHE A 110 7.26 -12.13 -24.37
C PHE A 110 6.46 -11.41 -23.26
N HIS A 111 6.95 -10.26 -22.80
CA HIS A 111 6.28 -9.44 -21.79
C HIS A 111 5.21 -8.55 -22.41
N ASP A 112 3.99 -9.09 -22.52
CA ASP A 112 2.82 -8.34 -22.95
C ASP A 112 2.34 -7.31 -21.89
N ALA A 113 1.29 -6.55 -22.23
CA ALA A 113 0.70 -5.59 -21.30
C ALA A 113 0.18 -6.26 -20.00
N ASN A 114 -0.32 -7.50 -20.07
CA ASN A 114 -0.85 -8.21 -18.90
C ASN A 114 0.24 -8.58 -17.90
N TYR A 115 1.42 -8.94 -18.39
CA TYR A 115 2.59 -9.15 -17.56
C TYR A 115 2.93 -7.89 -16.76
N TYR A 116 3.04 -6.73 -17.41
CA TYR A 116 3.37 -5.47 -16.71
C TYR A 116 2.27 -5.01 -15.75
N VAL A 117 0.99 -5.24 -16.08
CA VAL A 117 -0.13 -5.03 -15.15
C VAL A 117 -0.01 -5.92 -13.91
N THR A 118 0.38 -7.17 -14.09
CA THR A 118 0.53 -8.14 -13.00
C THR A 118 1.73 -7.78 -12.11
N LYS A 119 2.87 -7.46 -12.71
CA LYS A 119 4.07 -6.96 -12.01
C LYS A 119 3.80 -5.68 -11.23
N ALA A 120 3.07 -4.74 -11.82
CA ALA A 120 2.63 -3.54 -11.13
C ALA A 120 1.69 -3.86 -9.96
N SER A 121 0.83 -4.88 -10.08
CA SER A 121 -0.10 -5.29 -9.02
C SER A 121 0.64 -5.84 -7.79
N VAL A 122 1.66 -6.68 -8.00
CA VAL A 122 2.54 -7.19 -6.92
C VAL A 122 3.26 -6.04 -6.24
N ALA A 123 3.88 -5.15 -7.02
CA ALA A 123 4.61 -4.01 -6.50
C ALA A 123 3.69 -3.07 -5.69
N LEU A 124 2.49 -2.77 -6.20
CA LEU A 124 1.51 -1.94 -5.52
C LEU A 124 1.01 -2.59 -4.22
N ALA A 125 0.86 -3.92 -4.19
CA ALA A 125 0.48 -4.63 -2.98
C ALA A 125 1.54 -4.47 -1.87
N TRP A 126 2.83 -4.57 -2.21
CA TRP A 126 3.92 -4.26 -1.29
C TRP A 126 3.93 -2.80 -0.83
N CYS A 127 3.71 -1.84 -1.74
CA CYS A 127 3.58 -0.43 -1.38
C CYS A 127 2.44 -0.19 -0.39
N ASN A 128 1.26 -0.75 -0.65
CA ASN A 128 0.10 -0.61 0.23
C ASN A 128 0.35 -1.21 1.61
N TYR A 129 0.99 -2.38 1.64
CA TYR A 129 1.40 -3.04 2.87
C TYR A 129 2.32 -2.15 3.73
N SER A 130 3.42 -1.67 3.15
CA SER A 130 4.39 -0.83 3.86
C SER A 130 3.82 0.52 4.30
N ASN A 131 3.02 1.18 3.45
CA ASN A 131 2.38 2.44 3.80
C ASN A 131 1.39 2.26 4.97
N LEU A 132 0.62 1.16 4.97
CA LEU A 132 -0.34 0.87 6.04
C LEU A 132 0.35 0.59 7.38
N ILE A 133 1.48 -0.14 7.39
CA ILE A 133 2.29 -0.33 8.60
C ILE A 133 2.68 1.03 9.19
N LEU A 134 3.25 1.93 8.37
CA LEU A 134 3.69 3.25 8.83
C LEU A 134 2.52 4.11 9.33
N PHE A 135 1.39 4.09 8.62
CA PHE A 135 0.17 4.79 9.01
C PHE A 135 -0.34 4.33 10.39
N LEU A 136 -0.53 3.01 10.55
CA LEU A 136 -1.06 2.44 11.79
C LEU A 136 -0.09 2.60 12.95
N SER A 137 1.21 2.51 12.69
CA SER A 137 2.25 2.73 13.70
C SER A 137 2.23 4.16 14.23
N LYS A 138 2.13 5.15 13.34
CA LYS A 138 1.93 6.55 13.71
C LYS A 138 0.64 6.73 14.52
N TYR A 139 -0.47 6.17 14.04
CA TYR A 139 -1.77 6.30 14.69
C TYR A 139 -1.72 5.73 16.11
N ASN A 140 -1.26 4.49 16.29
CA ASN A 140 -1.15 3.86 17.60
C ASN A 140 -0.27 4.65 18.58
N MET A 141 0.89 5.13 18.11
CA MET A 141 1.77 5.98 18.92
C MET A 141 1.10 7.30 19.35
N SER A 142 0.28 7.91 18.49
CA SER A 142 -0.41 9.15 18.84
C SER A 142 -1.47 8.96 19.94
N TYR A 143 -2.19 7.84 19.96
CA TYR A 143 -3.14 7.51 21.02
C TYR A 143 -2.45 7.14 22.34
N ILE A 144 -1.31 6.46 22.27
CA ILE A 144 -0.47 6.20 23.46
C ILE A 144 0.00 7.53 24.07
N ARG A 145 0.48 8.47 23.24
CA ARG A 145 0.93 9.80 23.70
C ARG A 145 -0.19 10.64 24.31
N LEU A 146 -1.43 10.50 23.83
CA LEU A 146 -2.59 11.24 24.33
C LEU A 146 -3.24 10.61 25.58
N GLY A 147 -2.69 9.52 26.12
CA GLY A 147 -3.26 8.83 27.29
C GLY A 147 -4.63 8.18 27.05
N THR A 148 -5.12 8.19 25.80
CA THR A 148 -6.43 7.67 25.37
C THR A 148 -6.31 6.35 24.60
N GLY A 149 -5.19 5.65 24.78
CA GLY A 149 -4.92 4.37 24.12
C GLY A 149 -6.07 3.39 24.34
N PHE A 150 -6.74 2.98 23.26
CA PHE A 150 -7.55 1.77 23.29
C PHE A 150 -6.64 0.60 23.66
N PRO A 151 -6.88 -0.12 24.76
CA PRO A 151 -6.09 -1.29 25.11
C PRO A 151 -6.50 -2.44 24.18
N ILE A 152 -6.01 -2.44 22.95
CA ILE A 152 -6.19 -3.57 22.01
C ILE A 152 -5.56 -4.85 22.57
N HIS A 153 -4.67 -4.73 23.58
CA HIS A 153 -4.19 -5.85 24.39
C HIS A 153 -5.30 -6.69 25.05
N LYS A 154 -6.50 -6.16 25.27
CA LYS A 154 -7.64 -6.94 25.78
C LYS A 154 -8.32 -7.80 24.70
N ALA A 155 -8.31 -7.38 23.43
CA ALA A 155 -8.87 -8.18 22.33
C ALA A 155 -7.96 -9.35 21.92
N ALA A 156 -6.64 -9.23 22.14
CA ALA A 156 -5.69 -10.32 21.93
C ALA A 156 -5.84 -11.45 22.97
N LYS A 157 -6.26 -11.12 24.20
CA LYS A 157 -6.50 -12.10 25.27
C LYS A 157 -7.84 -12.84 25.13
N SER A 158 -8.83 -12.27 24.45
CA SER A 158 -10.10 -12.95 24.20
C SER A 158 -10.07 -13.95 23.03
N ILE A 159 -9.00 -13.93 22.21
CA ILE A 159 -8.77 -14.94 21.15
C ILE A 159 -7.89 -16.09 21.67
N SER A 160 -7.34 -16.00 22.89
CA SER A 160 -6.47 -17.03 23.48
C SER A 160 -7.20 -18.06 24.35
N MET A 161 -8.44 -18.43 24.03
CA MET A 161 -9.12 -19.51 24.74
C MET A 161 -9.98 -20.37 23.81
N SER A 162 -9.65 -21.66 23.79
CA SER A 162 -10.26 -22.80 23.08
C SER A 162 -9.90 -23.01 21.60
N SER A 163 -8.64 -23.36 21.36
CA SER A 163 -8.34 -24.62 20.66
C SER A 163 -6.83 -24.87 20.69
N THR A 164 -6.45 -25.94 21.38
CA THR A 164 -5.20 -26.70 21.23
C THR A 164 -5.15 -27.39 19.86
N THR A 165 -5.44 -26.64 18.81
CA THR A 165 -5.04 -26.96 17.46
C THR A 165 -4.16 -25.80 17.09
N SER A 166 -2.85 -25.96 17.30
CA SER A 166 -1.88 -25.21 16.53
C SER A 166 -2.42 -25.23 15.10
N VAL A 167 -2.88 -24.07 14.61
CA VAL A 167 -3.15 -23.86 13.19
C VAL A 167 -1.76 -23.92 12.57
N LYS A 168 -1.26 -25.15 12.47
CA LYS A 168 -0.11 -25.54 11.71
C LYS A 168 -0.51 -25.06 10.35
N PHE A 169 0.02 -23.90 9.96
CA PHE A 169 -0.21 -23.30 8.67
C PHE A 169 0.09 -24.42 7.67
N LEU A 170 -0.97 -25.08 7.19
CA LEU A 170 -0.93 -26.08 6.13
C LEU A 170 -0.77 -25.34 4.79
N ILE A 171 -0.03 -24.24 4.82
CA ILE A 171 0.66 -23.70 3.68
C ILE A 171 1.79 -24.72 3.50
N LEU A 172 1.63 -25.60 2.51
CA LEU A 172 2.77 -26.13 1.78
C LEU A 172 3.68 -27.12 2.54
N THR A 173 3.14 -28.10 3.26
CA THR A 173 3.95 -29.20 3.84
C THR A 173 4.70 -30.04 2.78
N HIS A 174 4.28 -30.00 1.50
CA HIS A 174 5.01 -30.59 0.37
C HIS A 174 5.99 -29.62 -0.33
N LEU A 175 6.14 -28.40 0.20
CA LEU A 175 6.85 -27.28 -0.42
C LEU A 175 7.82 -26.64 0.61
N GLU A 176 8.41 -27.42 1.52
CA GLU A 176 9.33 -26.90 2.56
C GLU A 176 10.50 -26.08 1.98
N GLU A 177 11.05 -26.46 0.82
CA GLU A 177 12.06 -25.65 0.12
C GLU A 177 11.49 -24.34 -0.43
N ASN A 178 10.29 -24.39 -0.99
CA ASN A 178 9.60 -23.20 -1.50
C ASN A 178 9.09 -22.30 -0.36
N LEU A 179 8.81 -22.85 0.82
CA LEU A 179 8.52 -22.10 2.05
C LEU A 179 9.73 -21.32 2.52
N LYS A 180 10.96 -21.87 2.45
CA LYS A 180 12.19 -21.12 2.73
C LYS A 180 12.36 -19.95 1.76
N ILE A 181 12.03 -20.14 0.48
CA ILE A 181 12.07 -19.08 -0.54
C ILE A 181 11.00 -18.01 -0.27
N ILE A 182 9.76 -18.40 0.04
CA ILE A 182 8.71 -17.47 0.46
C ILE A 182 9.13 -16.71 1.72
N HIS A 183 9.82 -17.39 2.65
CA HIS A 183 10.35 -16.79 3.87
C HIS A 183 11.38 -15.69 3.60
N ASN A 184 12.16 -15.80 2.51
CA ASN A 184 13.08 -14.74 2.10
C ASN A 184 12.34 -13.47 1.67
N TYR A 185 11.16 -13.58 1.05
CA TYR A 185 10.34 -12.41 0.72
C TYR A 185 9.60 -11.86 1.95
N THR A 186 9.07 -12.72 2.82
CA THR A 186 8.39 -12.26 4.04
C THR A 186 9.33 -11.56 5.01
N ASN A 187 10.64 -11.85 4.98
CA ASN A 187 11.64 -11.18 5.81
C ASN A 187 12.01 -9.77 5.31
N GLN A 188 11.59 -9.36 4.11
CA GLN A 188 11.92 -8.03 3.56
C GLN A 188 11.20 -6.89 4.28
N VAL A 189 10.09 -7.20 4.97
CA VAL A 189 9.31 -6.24 5.73
C VAL A 189 8.66 -6.93 6.92
N THR A 190 8.63 -6.24 8.06
CA THR A 190 8.03 -6.77 9.27
C THR A 190 6.54 -7.09 9.09
N ASP A 191 6.07 -8.15 9.75
CA ASP A 191 4.64 -8.41 10.00
C ASP A 191 4.21 -8.01 11.40
N THR A 192 5.13 -7.40 12.18
CA THR A 192 4.70 -6.71 13.37
C THR A 192 3.74 -5.59 12.94
N TYR A 193 2.53 -5.69 13.45
CA TYR A 193 1.41 -4.76 13.20
C TYR A 193 1.81 -3.29 13.40
N TYR A 194 2.86 -3.02 14.19
CA TYR A 194 3.43 -1.71 14.37
C TYR A 194 4.96 -1.73 14.37
N VAL A 195 5.53 -0.61 13.94
CA VAL A 195 6.93 -0.22 14.19
C VAL A 195 6.96 0.87 15.26
N THR A 196 7.93 0.80 16.17
CA THR A 196 8.05 1.75 17.29
C THR A 196 9.31 2.59 17.22
N THR A 197 10.32 2.14 16.49
CA THR A 197 11.61 2.83 16.34
C THR A 197 11.73 3.54 14.99
N ARG A 198 12.62 4.53 14.94
CA ARG A 198 12.99 5.23 13.70
C ARG A 198 13.60 4.28 12.68
N ASP A 199 14.47 3.38 13.11
CA ASP A 199 15.19 2.47 12.21
C ASP A 199 14.23 1.47 11.56
N ASP A 200 13.27 0.94 12.32
CA ASP A 200 12.21 0.09 11.79
C ASP A 200 11.34 0.85 10.78
N ALA A 201 10.91 2.07 11.12
CA ALA A 201 10.12 2.90 10.22
C ALA A 201 10.88 3.25 8.93
N LYS A 202 12.18 3.52 9.04
CA LYS A 202 13.07 3.77 7.89
C LYS A 202 13.21 2.52 7.02
N SER A 203 13.35 1.34 7.61
CA SER A 203 13.38 0.07 6.88
C SER A 203 12.11 -0.16 6.07
N VAL A 204 10.93 0.02 6.69
CA VAL A 204 9.63 -0.07 6.01
C VAL A 204 9.48 0.99 4.92
N PHE A 205 9.98 2.20 5.15
CA PHE A 205 9.99 3.27 4.15
C PHE A 205 10.87 2.92 2.94
N LEU A 206 12.08 2.39 3.15
CA LEU A 206 12.96 1.98 2.05
C LEU A 206 12.35 0.84 1.24
N HIS A 207 11.71 -0.12 1.91
CA HIS A 207 10.93 -1.17 1.25
C HIS A 207 9.82 -0.57 0.36
N TYR A 208 9.08 0.42 0.87
CA TYR A 208 8.07 1.14 0.09
C TYR A 208 8.66 1.80 -1.17
N ILE A 209 9.78 2.52 -1.04
CA ILE A 209 10.42 3.24 -2.15
C ILE A 209 10.90 2.26 -3.25
N LYS A 210 11.47 1.12 -2.86
CA LYS A 210 11.88 0.07 -3.80
C LYS A 210 10.71 -0.35 -4.69
N TRP A 211 9.59 -0.71 -4.10
CA TRP A 211 8.42 -1.19 -4.85
C TRP A 211 7.66 -0.08 -5.58
N PHE A 212 7.77 1.16 -5.09
CA PHE A 212 7.26 2.32 -5.78
C PHE A 212 7.92 2.48 -7.16
N GLU A 213 9.24 2.41 -7.23
CA GLU A 213 9.97 2.56 -8.51
C GLU A 213 9.64 1.43 -9.49
N VAL A 214 9.41 0.20 -8.99
CA VAL A 214 8.92 -0.91 -9.82
C VAL A 214 7.53 -0.59 -10.39
N THR A 215 6.61 -0.11 -9.55
CA THR A 215 5.24 0.24 -9.98
C THR A 215 5.25 1.34 -11.03
N LYS A 216 6.03 2.40 -10.78
CA LYS A 216 6.20 3.54 -11.70
C LYS A 216 6.76 3.10 -13.05
N THR A 217 7.78 2.24 -13.05
CA THR A 217 8.38 1.69 -14.27
C THR A 217 7.37 0.87 -15.06
N CYS A 218 6.60 0.02 -14.39
CA CYS A 218 5.56 -0.78 -15.06
C CYS A 218 4.48 0.12 -15.66
N TYR A 219 3.94 1.09 -14.92
CA TYR A 219 2.90 2.01 -15.41
C TYR A 219 3.35 2.87 -16.60
N LYS A 220 4.62 3.27 -16.63
CA LYS A 220 5.20 3.94 -17.80
C LYS A 220 5.17 3.03 -19.03
N LYS A 221 5.51 1.74 -18.87
CA LYS A 221 5.50 0.76 -19.98
C LYS A 221 4.08 0.48 -20.51
N ILE A 222 3.06 0.46 -19.65
CA ILE A 222 1.67 0.23 -20.06
C ILE A 222 0.89 1.51 -20.43
N GLY A 223 1.49 2.70 -20.30
CA GLY A 223 0.85 3.98 -20.67
C GLY A 223 -0.16 4.53 -19.64
N PHE A 224 -0.18 4.02 -18.40
CA PHE A 224 -1.13 4.43 -17.35
C PHE A 224 -0.63 5.64 -16.54
N VAL A 225 -0.49 6.80 -17.20
CA VAL A 225 0.04 8.02 -16.58
C VAL A 225 -0.86 8.56 -15.47
N GLU A 226 -2.19 8.48 -15.60
CA GLU A 226 -3.16 8.94 -14.58
C GLU A 226 -2.93 8.25 -13.22
N SER A 227 -2.61 6.95 -13.23
CA SER A 227 -2.32 6.17 -12.02
C SER A 227 -1.04 6.62 -11.30
N THR A 228 -0.16 7.34 -11.99
CA THR A 228 1.07 7.90 -11.41
C THR A 228 0.78 8.99 -10.39
N LYS A 229 -0.30 9.79 -10.54
CA LYS A 229 -0.70 10.82 -9.57
C LYS A 229 -1.07 10.21 -8.22
N LEU A 230 -1.89 9.15 -8.23
CA LEU A 230 -2.31 8.46 -7.01
C LEU A 230 -1.10 7.87 -6.28
N ILE A 231 -0.16 7.28 -7.02
CA ILE A 231 1.03 6.72 -6.40
C ILE A 231 1.95 7.82 -5.85
N ALA A 232 2.17 8.91 -6.60
CA ALA A 232 2.93 10.06 -6.11
C ALA A 232 2.33 10.62 -4.82
N TYR A 233 1.00 10.71 -4.74
CA TYR A 233 0.31 11.07 -3.50
C TYR A 233 0.62 10.08 -2.37
N ASN A 234 0.55 8.76 -2.63
CA ASN A 234 0.86 7.75 -1.63
C ASN A 234 2.31 7.87 -1.12
N ILE A 235 3.30 8.14 -1.99
CA ILE A 235 4.68 8.40 -1.56
C ILE A 235 4.73 9.60 -0.60
N SER A 236 4.04 10.69 -0.94
CA SER A 236 4.00 11.88 -0.09
C SER A 236 3.46 11.53 1.31
N THR A 237 2.42 10.69 1.39
CA THR A 237 1.91 10.21 2.69
C THR A 237 2.91 9.33 3.42
N THR A 238 3.70 8.52 2.72
CA THR A 238 4.76 7.71 3.33
C THR A 238 5.85 8.60 3.95
N TYR A 239 6.25 9.69 3.27
CA TYR A 239 7.16 10.70 3.85
C TYR A 239 6.57 11.36 5.10
N LYS A 240 5.28 11.73 5.08
CA LYS A 240 4.56 12.27 6.24
C LYS A 240 4.54 11.31 7.42
N TYR A 241 4.45 10.01 7.18
CA TYR A 241 4.50 9.01 8.25
C TYR A 241 5.92 8.81 8.77
N LEU A 242 6.92 8.72 7.89
CA LEU A 242 8.33 8.61 8.31
C LEU A 242 8.74 9.82 9.17
N ALA A 243 8.33 11.04 8.79
CA ALA A 243 8.63 12.25 9.54
C ALA A 243 8.17 12.18 11.01
N TYR A 244 7.14 11.41 11.34
CA TYR A 244 6.67 11.24 12.72
C TYR A 244 7.68 10.48 13.61
N PHE A 245 8.48 9.60 13.02
CA PHE A 245 9.49 8.81 13.73
C PHE A 245 10.86 9.48 13.79
N GLU A 246 11.01 10.65 13.17
CA GLU A 246 12.27 11.40 13.19
C GLU A 246 12.33 12.28 14.46
N PRO A 247 13.26 12.02 15.40
CA PRO A 247 13.39 12.80 16.62
C PRO A 247 14.01 14.18 16.39
N ASP A 248 14.86 14.32 15.36
CA ASP A 248 15.50 15.57 15.01
C ASP A 248 14.54 16.47 14.21
N LYS A 249 14.18 17.64 14.76
CA LYS A 249 13.21 18.56 14.16
C LYS A 249 13.64 19.05 12.78
N ASP A 250 14.94 19.27 12.55
CA ASP A 250 15.44 19.73 11.25
C ASP A 250 15.26 18.65 10.18
N ASN A 251 15.58 17.40 10.50
CA ASN A 251 15.35 16.27 9.61
C ASN A 251 13.85 16.00 9.40
N GLN A 252 13.02 16.20 10.43
CA GLN A 252 11.57 16.12 10.29
C GLN A 252 11.05 17.18 9.31
N ILE A 253 11.51 18.43 9.43
CA ILE A 253 11.21 19.51 8.48
C ILE A 253 11.68 19.15 7.06
N LYS A 254 12.88 18.57 6.89
CA LYS A 254 13.36 18.12 5.56
C LYS A 254 12.44 17.09 4.93
N LEU A 255 11.97 16.11 5.71
CA LEU A 255 11.02 15.08 5.24
C LEU A 255 9.67 15.70 4.85
N LEU A 256 9.15 16.64 5.64
CA LEU A 256 7.91 17.37 5.34
C LEU A 256 8.06 18.29 4.11
N LYS A 257 9.20 18.94 3.92
CA LYS A 257 9.51 19.70 2.69
C LYS A 257 9.52 18.78 1.46
N ARG A 258 10.10 17.59 1.57
CA ARG A 258 10.09 16.60 0.49
C ARG A 258 8.67 16.14 0.16
N GLN A 259 7.84 15.88 1.17
CA GLN A 259 6.42 15.63 0.99
C GLN A 259 5.72 16.77 0.24
N ILE A 260 5.91 18.02 0.69
CA ILE A 260 5.29 19.22 0.09
C ILE A 260 5.69 19.34 -1.38
N GLN A 261 6.96 19.14 -1.70
CA GLN A 261 7.42 19.22 -3.09
C GLN A 261 6.71 18.20 -3.98
N ILE A 262 6.61 16.93 -3.54
CA ILE A 262 5.89 15.89 -4.30
C ILE A 262 4.42 16.29 -4.51
N LEU A 263 3.76 16.84 -3.48
CA LEU A 263 2.36 17.28 -3.60
C LEU A 263 2.19 18.47 -4.57
N LYS A 264 3.15 19.40 -4.59
CA LYS A 264 3.18 20.50 -5.58
C LYS A 264 3.37 19.96 -6.99
N ASP A 265 4.31 19.05 -7.19
CA ASP A 265 4.58 18.45 -8.50
C ASP A 265 3.31 17.78 -9.05
N ILE A 266 2.47 17.17 -8.19
CA ILE A 266 1.17 16.61 -8.62
C ILE A 266 0.18 17.72 -9.01
N CYS A 267 0.15 18.83 -8.28
CA CYS A 267 -0.72 19.98 -8.57
C CYS A 267 -0.39 20.64 -9.91
N ASP A 268 0.86 20.58 -10.36
CA ASP A 268 1.33 21.20 -11.61
C ASP A 268 1.01 20.32 -12.84
N ILE A 269 0.52 19.09 -12.65
CA ILE A 269 0.08 18.20 -13.73
C ILE A 269 -1.35 18.56 -14.15
N ASP A 270 -1.48 19.42 -15.17
CA ASP A 270 -2.74 19.80 -15.80
C ASP A 270 -3.38 18.62 -16.56
N VAL A 271 -4.48 18.07 -16.04
CA VAL A 271 -5.37 17.16 -16.78
C VAL A 271 -6.83 17.44 -16.40
N TYR A 272 -7.72 17.29 -17.39
CA TYR A 272 -9.05 17.87 -17.50
C TYR A 272 -10.21 16.92 -17.05
N LYS A 273 -10.03 16.01 -16.07
CA LYS A 273 -11.10 15.03 -15.70
C LYS A 273 -11.75 15.34 -14.35
N VAL A 274 -13.00 15.82 -14.42
CA VAL A 274 -13.68 16.61 -13.38
C VAL A 274 -14.18 15.85 -12.13
N THR A 275 -14.20 14.52 -12.04
CA THR A 275 -14.88 13.82 -10.91
C THR A 275 -13.95 13.11 -9.93
N LEU A 276 -13.16 12.12 -10.37
CA LEU A 276 -12.23 11.41 -9.48
C LEU A 276 -11.03 12.28 -9.08
N GLU A 277 -10.52 13.11 -10.01
CA GLU A 277 -9.41 14.03 -9.73
C GLU A 277 -9.82 15.07 -8.69
N ASN A 278 -11.08 15.51 -8.65
CA ASN A 278 -11.54 16.48 -7.65
C ASN A 278 -11.42 15.94 -6.22
N PHE A 279 -11.63 14.64 -6.00
CA PHE A 279 -11.45 14.05 -4.67
C PHE A 279 -9.97 13.97 -4.27
N LEU A 280 -9.11 13.51 -5.18
CA LEU A 280 -7.67 13.43 -4.95
C LEU A 280 -7.07 14.83 -4.73
N MET A 281 -7.44 15.80 -5.56
CA MET A 281 -6.98 17.18 -5.45
C MET A 281 -7.43 17.85 -4.16
N ARG A 282 -8.66 17.57 -3.69
CA ARG A 282 -9.10 18.01 -2.36
C ARG A 282 -8.19 17.46 -1.27
N ARG A 283 -7.86 16.16 -1.30
CA ARG A 283 -6.95 15.55 -0.33
C ARG A 283 -5.56 16.17 -0.40
N ILE A 284 -5.01 16.36 -1.59
CA ILE A 284 -3.70 16.99 -1.82
C ILE A 284 -3.65 18.41 -1.22
N TYR A 285 -4.64 19.26 -1.52
CA TYR A 285 -4.65 20.63 -0.98
C TYR A 285 -4.84 20.68 0.54
N CYS A 286 -5.61 19.75 1.11
CA CYS A 286 -5.72 19.61 2.57
C CYS A 286 -4.38 19.21 3.18
N ASP A 287 -3.73 18.17 2.65
CA ASP A 287 -2.44 17.70 3.15
C ASP A 287 -1.33 18.75 2.98
N LEU A 288 -1.29 19.49 1.87
CA LEU A 288 -0.38 20.64 1.70
C LEU A 288 -0.59 21.69 2.79
N ALA A 289 -1.85 22.07 3.03
CA ALA A 289 -2.17 23.10 4.01
C ALA A 289 -1.77 22.69 5.43
N VAL A 290 -2.04 21.44 5.79
CA VAL A 290 -1.67 20.84 7.08
C VAL A 290 -0.14 20.72 7.20
N SER A 291 0.56 20.22 6.20
CA SER A 291 2.03 20.09 6.24
C SER A 291 2.72 21.45 6.40
N TYR A 292 2.20 22.50 5.75
CA TYR A 292 2.69 23.86 5.98
C TYR A 292 2.45 24.35 7.40
N ALA A 293 1.27 24.11 7.97
CA ALA A 293 0.96 24.49 9.35
C ALA A 293 1.88 23.76 10.34
N ILE A 294 2.10 22.46 10.15
CA ILE A 294 3.02 21.67 10.98
C ILE A 294 4.43 22.26 10.96
N ILE A 295 4.96 22.65 9.79
CA ILE A 295 6.28 23.28 9.70
C ILE A 295 6.29 24.63 10.44
N VAL A 296 5.23 25.43 10.32
CA VAL A 296 5.09 26.71 11.04
C VAL A 296 5.13 26.48 12.55
N ASP A 297 4.36 25.52 13.06
CA ASP A 297 4.34 25.17 14.48
C ASP A 297 5.71 24.73 14.97
N MET A 298 6.41 23.86 14.21
CA MET A 298 7.77 23.41 14.53
C MET A 298 8.78 24.55 14.58
N ILE A 299 8.69 25.51 13.66
CA ILE A 299 9.56 26.68 13.65
C ILE A 299 9.26 27.56 14.87
N LEU A 300 7.99 27.82 15.17
CA LEU A 300 7.57 28.65 16.31
C LEU A 300 8.01 28.06 17.65
N GLU A 301 7.88 26.75 17.84
CA GLU A 301 8.37 26.05 19.04
C GLU A 301 9.88 26.20 19.23
N ASN A 302 10.65 26.39 18.14
CA ASN A 302 12.10 26.57 18.21
C ASN A 302 12.53 28.03 18.35
N MET A 303 11.60 28.99 18.16
CA MET A 303 11.90 30.43 18.19
C MET A 303 12.07 31.00 19.60
N GLU A 304 11.91 30.21 20.66
CA GLU A 304 12.08 30.69 22.04
C GLU A 304 13.53 31.10 22.41
N PHE A 305 14.55 30.85 21.55
CA PHE A 305 15.95 31.06 21.97
C PHE A 305 16.89 31.86 21.06
N ASN A 306 16.61 32.16 19.79
CA ASN A 306 17.40 33.09 18.94
C ASN A 306 16.78 33.16 17.53
N THR A 307 16.10 34.25 17.16
CA THR A 307 15.54 34.41 15.81
C THR A 307 16.48 35.18 14.88
N THR A 308 16.72 34.61 13.70
CA THR A 308 17.37 35.31 12.58
C THR A 308 16.34 35.78 11.54
N TYR A 309 16.62 36.88 10.84
CA TYR A 309 15.72 37.48 9.83
C TYR A 309 15.35 36.51 8.68
N VAL A 310 16.17 35.50 8.41
CA VAL A 310 15.96 34.46 7.38
C VAL A 310 14.86 33.47 7.79
N GLU A 311 14.73 33.17 9.09
CA GLU A 311 13.71 32.26 9.62
C GLU A 311 12.32 32.90 9.57
N GLU A 312 12.23 34.21 9.83
CA GLU A 312 10.98 34.98 9.70
C GLU A 312 10.46 35.06 8.25
N GLY A 313 11.37 35.24 7.27
CA GLY A 313 11.01 35.29 5.85
C GLY A 313 10.39 33.97 5.36
N ASN A 314 11.01 32.85 5.73
CA ASN A 314 10.53 31.51 5.42
C ASN A 314 9.20 31.21 6.11
N LEU A 315 9.02 31.65 7.36
CA LEU A 315 7.77 31.47 8.13
C LEU A 315 6.58 32.13 7.43
N LYS A 316 6.72 33.42 7.04
CA LYS A 316 5.65 34.16 6.34
C LYS A 316 5.24 33.47 5.04
N GLU A 317 6.20 32.88 4.32
CA GLU A 317 5.92 32.12 3.12
C GLU A 317 5.11 30.84 3.41
N TYR A 318 5.48 30.07 4.43
CA TYR A 318 4.72 28.87 4.81
C TYR A 318 3.28 29.18 5.22
N ILE A 319 3.08 30.25 6.01
CA ILE A 319 1.74 30.70 6.39
C ILE A 319 0.92 31.07 5.14
N ARG A 320 1.48 31.88 4.24
CA ARG A 320 0.81 32.29 2.99
C ARG A 320 0.45 31.08 2.14
N ASN A 321 1.35 30.12 1.99
CA ASN A 321 1.13 28.91 1.21
C ASN A 321 0.08 28.00 1.86
N SER A 322 0.06 27.87 3.19
CA SER A 322 -0.97 27.12 3.92
C SER A 322 -2.36 27.72 3.65
N VAL A 323 -2.51 29.04 3.81
CA VAL A 323 -3.78 29.76 3.55
C VAL A 323 -4.22 29.60 2.09
N LYS A 324 -3.30 29.69 1.14
CA LYS A 324 -3.59 29.49 -0.29
C LYS A 324 -4.13 28.08 -0.55
N CYS A 325 -3.52 27.05 0.05
CA CYS A 325 -3.95 25.66 -0.10
C CYS A 325 -5.32 25.42 0.55
N TYR A 326 -5.57 25.96 1.75
CA TYR A 326 -6.89 25.90 2.40
C TYR A 326 -7.99 26.54 1.56
N LYS A 327 -7.74 27.71 0.97
CA LYS A 327 -8.69 28.37 0.07
C LYS A 327 -9.06 27.49 -1.12
N LYS A 328 -8.06 26.86 -1.77
CA LYS A 328 -8.29 25.91 -2.87
C LYS A 328 -9.07 24.67 -2.41
N TYR A 329 -8.74 24.10 -1.25
CA TYR A 329 -9.48 22.98 -0.67
C TYR A 329 -10.97 23.31 -0.47
N ILE A 330 -11.28 24.46 0.15
CA ILE A 330 -12.66 24.90 0.39
C ILE A 330 -13.39 25.14 -0.93
N PHE A 331 -12.74 25.74 -1.92
CA PHE A 331 -13.32 25.96 -3.25
C PHE A 331 -13.74 24.64 -3.90
N LEU A 332 -12.85 23.64 -3.93
CA LEU A 332 -13.16 22.32 -4.47
C LEU A 332 -14.25 21.58 -3.68
N LEU A 333 -14.26 21.75 -2.36
CA LEU A 333 -15.30 21.20 -1.49
C LEU A 333 -16.68 21.78 -1.83
N ARG A 334 -16.80 23.11 -1.94
CA ARG A 334 -18.05 23.79 -2.30
C ARG A 334 -18.55 23.40 -3.69
N SER A 335 -17.64 23.34 -4.66
CA SER A 335 -17.98 22.91 -6.04
C SER A 335 -18.59 21.51 -6.07
N TYR A 336 -18.10 20.58 -5.25
CA TYR A 336 -18.66 19.23 -5.13
C TYR A 336 -20.08 19.23 -4.54
N TYR A 337 -20.34 19.98 -3.48
CA TYR A 337 -21.67 20.02 -2.85
C TYR A 337 -22.71 20.74 -3.72
N ASN A 338 -22.32 21.82 -4.40
CA ASN A 338 -23.22 22.53 -5.30
C ASN A 338 -23.65 21.68 -6.51
N LYS A 339 -22.80 20.75 -6.97
CA LYS A 339 -23.14 19.79 -8.04
C LYS A 339 -24.05 18.63 -7.59
N LYS A 340 -24.26 18.44 -6.29
CA LYS A 340 -25.16 17.41 -5.75
C LYS A 340 -26.57 17.93 -5.43
N LEU A 341 -26.76 19.24 -5.47
CA LEU A 341 -28.02 19.93 -5.19
C LEU A 341 -28.80 20.32 -6.46
N VAL A 342 -28.23 20.01 -7.64
CA VAL A 342 -28.84 20.08 -8.98
C VAL A 342 -28.91 18.66 -9.50
#